data_AF-A0A7S4CXD3-F1
#
_entry.id   AF-A0A7S4CXD3-F1
#
_cell.length_a   1.000
_cell.length_b   1.000
_cell.length_c   1.000
_cell.angle_alpha   90.00
_cell.angle_beta   90.00
_cell.angle_gamma   90.00
#
_symmetry.space_group_name_H-M   'P 1'
#
loop_
_entity.id
_entity.type
_entity.pdbx_description
1 polymer ?
#
loop_
_entity_poly.entity_id
_entity_poly.type
_entity_poly.pdbx_seq_one_letter_code
_entity_poly.pdbx_strand_id
1 'polypeptide(L)'
;PGATTSTASSSTSYWAMAGTTGEKDMKVWTPIDNQKFETFSYLPPLSDGDIAKQVDFIIRNGLSPCLEFASKETSTVSNDSTVRFTGSAAGYYDNRYWT
;
A
#
# COMPACT_ATOMS: atom_id res chain seq x y z
N PRO A 1 -37.45 -43.81 15.99
CA PRO A 1 -37.86 -42.84 14.96
C PRO A 1 -37.49 -41.41 15.41
N GLY A 2 -36.27 -40.98 15.07
CA GLY A 2 -35.74 -39.66 15.43
C GLY A 2 -36.25 -38.59 14.47
N ALA A 3 -36.81 -37.51 15.00
CA ALA A 3 -37.20 -36.35 14.23
C ALA A 3 -35.96 -35.46 13.99
N THR A 4 -35.51 -35.37 12.75
CA THR A 4 -34.51 -34.38 12.31
C THR A 4 -35.21 -33.04 12.08
N THR A 5 -34.96 -32.05 12.93
CA THR A 5 -35.35 -30.66 12.69
C THR A 5 -34.29 -29.97 11.83
N SER A 6 -34.62 -29.67 10.57
CA SER A 6 -33.78 -28.86 9.69
C SER A 6 -33.91 -27.39 10.07
N THR A 7 -32.87 -26.79 10.65
CA THR A 7 -32.80 -25.34 10.84
C THR A 7 -32.30 -24.71 9.53
N ALA A 8 -33.18 -24.03 8.80
CA ALA A 8 -32.78 -23.21 7.66
C ALA A 8 -31.96 -22.01 8.18
N SER A 9 -30.68 -21.95 7.83
CA SER A 9 -29.85 -20.76 8.05
C SER A 9 -30.25 -19.71 7.00
N SER A 10 -31.09 -18.75 7.39
CA SER A 10 -31.31 -17.55 6.61
C SER A 10 -30.02 -16.73 6.62
N SER A 11 -29.26 -16.78 5.53
CA SER A 11 -28.12 -15.90 5.32
C SER A 11 -28.65 -14.50 5.00
N THR A 12 -28.96 -13.72 6.04
CA THR A 12 -29.25 -12.29 5.91
C THR A 12 -27.94 -11.60 5.56
N SER A 13 -27.74 -11.25 4.30
CA SER A 13 -26.65 -10.37 3.88
C SER A 13 -26.92 -8.97 4.42
N TYR A 14 -26.37 -8.65 5.58
CA TYR A 14 -26.40 -7.30 6.13
C TYR A 14 -25.43 -6.41 5.33
N TRP A 15 -25.88 -5.86 4.20
CA TRP A 15 -25.39 -4.56 3.78
C TRP A 15 -26.00 -3.53 4.73
N ALA A 16 -25.44 -3.44 5.93
CA ALA A 16 -25.77 -2.39 6.87
C ALA A 16 -25.41 -1.06 6.21
N MET A 17 -26.42 -0.37 5.67
CA MET A 17 -26.34 1.05 5.38
C MET A 17 -26.13 1.73 6.73
N ALA A 18 -24.86 1.92 7.10
CA ALA A 18 -24.49 2.64 8.31
C ALA A 18 -25.10 4.04 8.20
N GLY A 19 -26.09 4.30 9.06
CA GLY A 19 -26.77 5.57 9.14
C GLY A 19 -25.76 6.69 9.32
N THR A 20 -25.91 7.73 8.51
CA THR A 20 -25.20 8.99 8.66
C THR A 20 -25.78 9.77 9.84
N THR A 21 -25.57 9.30 11.06
CA THR A 21 -25.66 10.14 12.26
C THR A 21 -24.25 10.68 12.50
N GLY A 22 -23.87 11.70 11.74
CA GLY A 22 -22.49 12.16 11.61
C GLY A 22 -22.00 12.91 12.84
N GLU A 23 -21.57 12.18 13.87
CA GLU A 23 -20.54 12.68 14.77
C GLU A 23 -19.29 12.97 13.92
N LYS A 24 -18.89 14.24 13.85
CA LYS A 24 -17.67 14.63 13.13
C LYS A 24 -16.46 14.36 14.02
N ASP A 25 -16.08 13.10 14.09
CA ASP A 25 -14.85 12.71 14.77
C ASP A 25 -13.63 13.10 13.93
N MET A 26 -12.81 13.98 14.48
CA MET A 26 -11.51 14.34 13.94
C MET A 26 -10.56 13.14 14.09
N LYS A 27 -10.13 12.56 12.97
CA LYS A 27 -9.13 11.48 12.99
C LYS A 27 -7.72 12.07 12.89
N VAL A 28 -6.79 11.50 13.66
CA VAL A 28 -5.36 11.84 13.60
C VAL A 28 -4.63 10.78 12.78
N TRP A 29 -3.80 11.21 11.85
CA TRP A 29 -2.95 10.32 11.06
C TRP A 29 -1.77 9.83 11.90
N THR A 30 -1.60 8.51 12.04
CA THR A 30 -0.52 7.96 12.88
C THR A 30 0.86 8.24 12.27
N PRO A 31 1.83 8.74 13.06
CA PRO A 31 3.21 8.91 12.60
C PRO A 31 4.06 7.65 12.81
N ILE A 32 3.57 6.68 13.57
CA ILE A 32 4.33 5.48 13.96
C ILE A 32 4.07 4.36 12.96
N ASP A 33 5.16 3.71 12.51
CA ASP A 33 5.15 2.56 11.58
C ASP A 33 4.28 2.76 10.34
N ASN A 34 4.23 4.00 9.84
CA ASN A 34 3.34 4.41 8.76
C ASN A 34 4.11 4.87 7.51
N GLN A 35 5.23 4.20 7.25
CA GLN A 35 6.05 4.48 6.09
C GLN A 35 5.31 4.17 4.78
N LYS A 36 5.69 4.88 3.72
CA LYS A 36 5.11 4.79 2.38
C LYS A 36 6.19 4.47 1.35
N PHE A 37 5.75 3.92 0.22
CA PHE A 37 6.58 3.49 -0.90
C PHE A 37 6.05 4.11 -2.20
N GLU A 38 6.02 5.45 -2.23
CA GLU A 38 5.65 6.25 -3.40
C GLU A 38 4.30 5.86 -4.04
N THR A 39 4.24 5.79 -5.36
CA THR A 39 3.01 5.63 -6.15
C THR A 39 2.20 4.43 -5.68
N PHE A 40 0.89 4.65 -5.47
CA PHE A 40 -0.11 3.69 -4.95
C PHE A 40 -0.02 3.30 -3.47
N SER A 41 1.01 3.71 -2.72
CA SER A 41 1.19 3.30 -1.30
C SER A 41 0.14 3.84 -0.30
N TYR A 42 -0.74 4.75 -0.74
CA TYR A 42 -1.88 5.25 0.03
C TYR A 42 -3.20 4.52 -0.27
N LEU A 43 -3.21 3.65 -1.28
CA LEU A 43 -4.36 2.82 -1.62
C LEU A 43 -4.32 1.51 -0.80
N PRO A 44 -5.43 0.76 -0.74
CA PRO A 44 -5.38 -0.63 -0.29
C PRO A 44 -4.35 -1.44 -1.09
N PRO A 45 -3.78 -2.52 -0.52
CA PRO A 45 -2.87 -3.41 -1.24
C PRO A 45 -3.47 -3.85 -2.57
N LEU A 46 -2.70 -3.73 -3.65
CA LEU A 46 -3.15 -4.09 -4.98
C LEU A 46 -3.37 -5.60 -5.05
N SER A 47 -4.50 -6.01 -5.62
CA SER A 47 -4.73 -7.41 -5.97
C SER A 47 -3.90 -7.81 -7.20
N ASP A 48 -3.70 -9.11 -7.42
CA ASP A 48 -3.04 -9.61 -8.64
C ASP A 48 -3.70 -9.08 -9.93
N GLY A 49 -5.03 -8.95 -9.92
CA GLY A 49 -5.78 -8.38 -11.03
C GLY A 49 -5.54 -6.89 -11.24
N ASP A 50 -5.29 -6.12 -10.17
CA ASP A 50 -4.93 -4.70 -10.29
C ASP A 50 -3.48 -4.52 -10.76
N ILE A 51 -2.56 -5.35 -10.28
CA ILE A 51 -1.17 -5.39 -10.77
C ILE A 51 -1.14 -5.75 -12.26
N ALA A 52 -1.90 -6.76 -12.69
CA ALA A 52 -2.01 -7.14 -14.10
C ALA A 52 -2.44 -5.97 -15.00
N LYS A 53 -3.42 -5.15 -14.56
CA LYS A 53 -3.83 -3.95 -15.29
C LYS A 53 -2.71 -2.91 -15.40
N GLN A 54 -1.85 -2.77 -14.39
CA GLN A 54 -0.68 -1.87 -14.47
C GLN A 54 0.34 -2.39 -15.48
N VAL A 55 0.58 -3.70 -15.52
CA VAL A 55 1.45 -4.33 -16.53
C VAL A 55 0.88 -4.13 -17.93
N ASP A 56 -0.43 -4.33 -18.12
CA ASP A 56 -1.11 -4.06 -19.39
C ASP A 56 -0.97 -2.59 -19.81
N PHE A 57 -1.07 -1.65 -18.86
CA PHE A 57 -0.87 -0.22 -19.13
C PHE A 57 0.54 0.06 -19.64
N ILE A 58 1.58 -0.51 -19.00
CA ILE A 58 2.98 -0.37 -19.43
C ILE A 58 3.14 -0.87 -20.87
N ILE A 59 2.65 -2.07 -21.17
CA ILE A 59 2.74 -2.70 -22.49
C ILE A 59 2.01 -1.87 -23.56
N ARG A 60 0.78 -1.42 -23.26
CA ARG A 60 -0.04 -0.61 -24.19
C ARG A 60 0.60 0.72 -24.55
N ASN A 61 1.39 1.30 -23.65
CA ASN A 61 2.13 2.53 -23.90
C ASN A 61 3.51 2.29 -24.52
N GLY A 62 3.90 1.04 -24.80
CA GLY A 62 5.21 0.71 -25.35
C GLY A 62 6.37 0.98 -24.39
N LEU A 63 6.12 1.00 -23.08
CA LEU A 63 7.12 1.22 -22.05
C LEU A 63 7.83 -0.10 -21.71
N SER A 64 9.09 -0.03 -21.28
CA SER A 64 9.85 -1.19 -20.82
C SER A 64 9.64 -1.44 -19.32
N PRO A 65 9.10 -2.61 -18.92
CA PRO A 65 8.98 -2.94 -17.50
C PRO A 65 10.36 -3.29 -16.90
N CYS A 66 10.55 -2.96 -15.64
CA CYS A 66 11.70 -3.36 -14.83
C CYS A 66 11.23 -3.74 -13.43
N LEU A 67 11.95 -4.65 -12.78
CA LEU A 67 11.75 -4.99 -11.38
C LEU A 67 13.01 -4.58 -10.62
N GLU A 68 12.81 -4.05 -9.41
CA GLU A 68 13.86 -3.66 -8.50
C GLU A 68 13.52 -4.18 -7.09
N PHE A 69 14.53 -4.48 -6.28
CA PHE A 69 14.38 -4.95 -4.91
C PHE A 69 15.49 -4.39 -4.00
N ALA A 70 15.16 -4.26 -2.71
CA ALA A 70 16.11 -3.86 -1.67
C ALA A 70 15.85 -4.62 -0.37
N SER A 71 16.87 -4.72 0.48
CA SER A 71 16.68 -5.25 1.84
C SER A 71 15.90 -4.24 2.69
N LYS A 72 15.32 -4.67 3.80
CA LYS A 72 14.55 -3.77 4.69
C LYS A 72 15.39 -2.56 5.13
N GLU A 73 16.66 -2.79 5.40
CA GLU A 73 17.63 -1.80 5.88
C GLU A 73 17.97 -0.73 4.84
N THR A 74 17.80 -1.05 3.55
CA THR A 74 18.15 -0.17 2.42
C THR A 74 16.93 0.21 1.56
N SER A 75 15.72 -0.18 1.98
CA SER A 75 14.47 0.09 1.26
C SER A 75 13.97 1.52 1.39
N THR A 76 14.67 2.38 2.13
CA THR A 76 14.19 3.72 2.50
C THR A 76 15.33 4.70 2.39
N VAL A 77 15.03 5.95 2.00
CA VAL A 77 16.05 7.00 1.89
C VAL A 77 16.83 7.15 3.20
N SER A 78 18.15 7.29 3.09
CA SER A 78 19.03 7.65 4.21
C SER A 78 20.03 8.73 3.78
N ASN A 79 20.93 9.09 4.70
CA ASN A 79 21.92 10.13 4.49
C ASN A 79 23.31 9.76 5.06
N ASP A 80 23.57 8.46 5.25
CA ASP A 80 24.79 7.94 5.87
C ASP A 80 26.06 8.40 5.13
N SER A 81 26.02 8.51 3.80
CA SER A 81 27.17 8.93 2.99
C SER A 81 27.47 10.43 3.10
N THR A 82 26.53 11.24 3.59
CA THR A 82 26.68 12.70 3.64
C THR A 82 27.79 13.16 4.60
N VAL A 83 28.19 12.33 5.55
CA VAL A 83 29.33 12.59 6.46
C VAL A 83 30.65 12.81 5.72
N ARG A 84 30.73 12.43 4.44
CA ARG A 84 31.92 12.56 3.60
C ARG A 84 31.93 13.85 2.77
N PHE A 85 30.88 14.68 2.84
CA PHE A 85 30.73 15.83 1.95
C PHE A 85 31.36 17.08 2.57
N THR A 86 32.09 17.86 1.77
CA THR A 86 32.54 19.21 2.14
C THR A 86 31.71 20.23 1.37
N GLY A 87 30.48 20.47 1.84
CA GLY A 87 29.55 21.39 1.19
C GLY A 87 28.09 20.94 1.31
N SER A 88 27.26 21.42 0.40
CA SER A 88 25.83 21.08 0.38
C SER A 88 25.58 19.62 -0.04
N ALA A 89 24.65 18.97 0.65
CA ALA A 89 24.08 17.66 0.26
C ALA A 89 22.70 17.81 -0.43
N ALA A 90 22.33 19.02 -0.88
CA ALA A 90 21.02 19.25 -1.49
C ALA A 90 20.79 18.34 -2.71
N GLY A 91 19.66 17.62 -2.70
CA GLY A 91 19.30 16.65 -3.74
C GLY A 91 20.02 15.29 -3.65
N TYR A 92 20.89 15.10 -2.66
CA TYR A 92 21.52 13.81 -2.38
C TYR A 92 20.76 13.05 -1.30
N TYR A 93 20.46 11.78 -1.59
CA TYR A 93 19.91 10.81 -0.65
C TYR A 93 20.49 9.44 -0.99
N ASP A 94 20.93 8.71 0.03
CA ASP A 94 21.28 7.30 -0.08
C ASP A 94 19.99 6.48 -0.32
N ASN A 95 20.13 5.24 -0.79
CA ASN A 95 19.03 4.28 -0.95
C ASN A 95 17.92 4.69 -1.95
N ARG A 96 18.22 5.62 -2.86
CA ARG A 96 17.35 5.91 -4.03
C ARG A 96 17.41 4.83 -5.10
N TYR A 97 18.56 4.14 -5.20
CA TYR A 97 18.79 3.08 -6.17
C TYR A 97 18.65 1.72 -5.50
N TRP A 98 17.88 0.84 -6.12
CA TRP A 98 17.68 -0.54 -5.70
C TRP A 98 18.40 -1.50 -6.67
N THR A 99 18.48 -2.79 -6.31
CA THR A 99 19.08 -3.83 -7.17
C THR A 99 18.05 -4.40 -8.13
#